data_AF-A0A8C2WLF7-F1
#
_entry.id   AF-A0A8C2WLF7-F1
#
_cell.length_a   1.000
_cell.length_b   1.000
_cell.length_c   1.000
_cell.angle_alpha   90.00
_cell.angle_beta   90.00
_cell.angle_gamma   90.00
#
_symmetry.space_group_name_H-M   'P 1'
#
loop_
_entity.id
_entity.type
_entity.pdbx_description
1 polymer ?
#
loop_
_entity_poly.entity_id
_entity_poly.type
_entity_poly.pdbx_seq_one_letter_code
_entity_poly.pdbx_strand_id
1 'polypeptide(L)'
;MMRSCSALVVALLLSQARGFLSPSEDGGGGVPEEWMLLHVVQGHIGAGNYSYLRLNHDGRIILHMQSLKGDADLYVSDKTLRPSFDTYKLQSVTCGRDVVTVPGDFARPVEKV
;
A
#
# COMPACT_ATOMS: atom_id res chain seq x y z
N MET A 1 30.20 -28.38 45.12
CA MET A 1 28.85 -27.90 44.75
C MET A 1 28.99 -26.55 44.09
N MET A 2 28.95 -26.45 42.76
CA MET A 2 28.90 -25.18 41.99
C MET A 2 28.70 -25.52 40.51
N ARG A 3 27.44 -25.73 40.07
CA ARG A 3 27.09 -25.87 38.65
C ARG A 3 25.72 -25.29 38.27
N SER A 4 25.11 -24.46 39.13
CA SER A 4 23.71 -24.08 38.96
C SER A 4 23.46 -22.69 38.36
N CYS A 5 24.45 -21.79 38.30
CA CYS A 5 24.18 -20.39 37.94
C CYS A 5 24.36 -20.08 36.44
N SER A 6 25.29 -20.74 35.73
CA SER A 6 25.55 -20.43 34.31
C SER A 6 24.41 -20.85 33.38
N ALA A 7 23.72 -21.96 33.66
CA ALA A 7 22.63 -22.44 32.80
C ALA A 7 21.42 -21.49 32.81
N LEU A 8 21.11 -20.90 33.96
CA LEU A 8 20.03 -19.92 34.13
C LEU A 8 20.32 -18.61 33.38
N VAL A 9 21.57 -18.14 33.39
CA VAL A 9 21.97 -16.93 32.65
C VAL A 9 21.90 -17.15 31.14
N VAL A 10 22.32 -18.31 30.65
CA VAL A 10 22.23 -18.64 29.21
C VAL A 10 20.76 -18.75 28.77
N ALA A 11 19.90 -19.36 29.59
CA ALA A 11 18.46 -19.44 29.29
C ALA A 11 17.79 -18.05 29.26
N LEU A 12 18.17 -17.15 30.19
CA LEU A 12 17.67 -15.77 30.18
C LEU A 12 18.12 -15.01 28.93
N LEU A 13 19.40 -15.13 28.54
CA LEU A 13 19.92 -14.46 27.34
C LEU A 13 19.27 -14.98 26.05
N LEU A 14 18.98 -16.28 25.96
CA LEU A 14 18.24 -16.86 24.83
C LEU A 14 16.76 -16.42 24.81
N SER A 15 16.15 -16.16 25.97
CA SER A 15 14.79 -15.60 26.03
C SER A 15 14.72 -14.16 25.53
N GLN A 16 15.76 -13.36 25.76
CA GLN A 16 15.85 -11.97 25.28
C GLN A 16 16.16 -11.90 23.77
N ALA A 17 16.85 -12.91 23.21
CA ALA A 17 17.10 -13.00 21.78
C ALA A 17 15.84 -13.37 20.96
N ARG A 18 14.82 -13.98 21.59
CA ARG A 18 13.53 -14.24 20.92
C ARG A 18 12.74 -12.96 20.62
N GLY A 19 12.94 -11.89 21.38
CA GLY A 19 12.33 -10.58 21.09
C GLY A 19 13.01 -9.81 19.96
N PHE A 20 14.25 -10.18 19.60
CA PHE A 20 15.02 -9.55 18.52
C PHE A 20 14.89 -10.25 17.16
N LEU A 21 14.41 -11.49 17.15
CA LEU A 21 14.14 -12.28 15.95
C LEU A 21 12.64 -12.35 15.64
N SER A 22 11.86 -11.37 16.07
CA SER A 22 10.69 -11.02 15.27
C SER A 22 11.26 -10.62 13.91
N PRO A 23 10.85 -11.26 12.79
CA PRO A 23 10.96 -10.57 11.52
C PRO A 23 10.42 -9.17 11.81
N SER A 24 11.18 -8.13 11.47
CA SER A 24 10.51 -6.87 11.19
C SER A 24 9.34 -7.28 10.32
N GLU A 25 8.12 -7.04 10.78
CA GLU A 25 6.98 -6.98 9.90
C GLU A 25 7.38 -5.88 8.91
N ASP A 26 8.17 -6.26 7.90
CA ASP A 26 8.18 -5.61 6.62
C ASP A 26 6.70 -5.49 6.35
N GLY A 27 6.22 -4.25 6.29
CA GLY A 27 4.81 -3.90 6.27
C GLY A 27 4.10 -4.37 5.01
N GLY A 28 4.47 -5.54 4.47
CA GLY A 28 3.76 -6.39 3.56
C GLY A 28 2.43 -6.80 4.19
N GLY A 29 1.51 -5.85 4.19
CA GLY A 29 0.10 -6.15 4.00
C GLY A 29 0.00 -6.90 2.67
N GLY A 30 0.15 -8.22 2.74
CA GLY A 30 -0.10 -9.11 1.63
C GLY A 30 -1.52 -8.84 1.12
N VAL A 31 -1.67 -8.84 -0.20
CA VAL A 31 -2.99 -8.78 -0.82
C VAL A 31 -3.80 -9.97 -0.28
N PRO A 32 -5.01 -9.76 0.29
CA PRO A 32 -5.82 -10.85 0.82
C PRO A 32 -6.02 -11.95 -0.23
N GLU A 33 -6.07 -13.22 0.18
CA GLU A 33 -6.16 -14.35 -0.77
C GLU A 33 -7.42 -14.29 -1.64
N GLU A 34 -8.46 -13.60 -1.18
CA GLU A 34 -9.69 -13.41 -1.95
C GLU A 34 -9.60 -12.31 -3.03
N TRP A 35 -8.48 -11.59 -3.12
CA TRP A 35 -8.29 -10.51 -4.10
C TRP A 35 -7.48 -11.00 -5.29
N MET A 36 -7.94 -10.67 -6.49
CA MET A 36 -7.22 -10.90 -7.73
C MET A 36 -6.40 -9.66 -8.09
N LEU A 37 -5.08 -9.82 -8.23
CA LEU A 37 -4.22 -8.76 -8.74
C LEU A 37 -4.50 -8.53 -10.23
N LEU A 38 -5.00 -7.33 -10.56
CA LEU A 38 -5.31 -6.97 -11.94
C LEU A 38 -4.08 -6.43 -12.68
N HIS A 39 -3.38 -5.46 -12.09
CA HIS A 39 -2.27 -4.79 -12.74
C HIS A 39 -1.33 -4.13 -11.73
N VAL A 40 -0.03 -4.09 -12.05
CA VAL A 40 1.01 -3.36 -11.31
C VAL A 40 1.69 -2.40 -12.26
N VAL A 41 1.82 -1.14 -11.86
CA VAL A 41 2.55 -0.12 -12.62
C VAL A 41 3.57 0.51 -11.70
N GLN A 42 4.79 0.67 -12.20
CA GLN A 42 5.85 1.38 -11.54
C GLN A 42 6.33 2.52 -12.45
N GLY A 43 6.54 3.69 -11.87
CA GLY A 43 6.92 4.89 -12.62
C GLY A 43 7.41 6.00 -11.70
N HIS A 44 7.81 7.11 -12.32
CA HIS A 44 8.25 8.32 -11.63
C HIS A 44 7.43 9.50 -12.14
N ILE A 45 6.99 10.36 -11.22
CA ILE A 45 6.20 11.55 -11.54
C ILE A 45 6.92 12.75 -10.91
N GLY A 46 7.12 13.80 -11.70
CA GLY A 46 7.69 15.05 -11.20
C GLY A 46 6.65 15.88 -10.44
N ALA A 47 7.11 16.76 -9.55
CA ALA A 47 6.22 17.69 -8.85
C ALA A 47 5.36 18.50 -9.84
N GLY A 48 4.06 18.63 -9.55
CA GLY A 48 3.09 19.34 -10.40
C GLY A 48 2.71 18.61 -11.69
N ASN A 49 3.23 17.42 -11.94
CA ASN A 49 2.83 16.57 -13.06
C ASN A 49 1.92 15.43 -12.63
N TYR A 50 1.32 14.78 -13.63
CA TYR A 50 0.29 13.78 -13.48
C TYR A 50 0.57 12.59 -14.42
N SER A 51 0.29 11.38 -13.97
CA SER A 51 0.29 10.18 -14.82
C SER A 51 -1.10 9.55 -14.82
N TYR A 52 -1.76 9.55 -15.98
CA TYR A 52 -3.14 9.08 -16.09
C TYR A 52 -3.18 7.60 -16.43
N LEU A 53 -3.98 6.83 -15.69
CA LEU A 53 -4.24 5.42 -15.97
C LEU A 53 -5.74 5.14 -16.03
N ARG A 54 -6.11 4.30 -16.99
CA ARG A 54 -7.49 3.90 -17.24
C ARG A 54 -7.80 2.53 -16.68
N LEU A 55 -8.86 2.42 -15.89
CA LEU A 55 -9.36 1.18 -15.32
C LEU A 55 -10.66 0.79 -16.05
N ASN A 56 -10.59 -0.32 -16.79
CA ASN A 56 -11.72 -0.82 -17.57
C ASN A 56 -12.43 -2.01 -16.90
N HIS A 57 -11.90 -2.54 -15.80
CA HIS A 57 -12.48 -3.73 -15.16
C HIS A 57 -13.79 -3.40 -14.45
N ASP A 58 -14.77 -4.29 -14.55
CA ASP A 58 -16.04 -4.18 -13.83
C ASP A 58 -15.90 -4.61 -12.36
N GLY A 59 -16.90 -4.26 -11.55
CA GLY A 59 -16.94 -4.63 -10.14
C GLY A 59 -16.10 -3.74 -9.24
N ARG A 60 -15.97 -4.10 -7.96
CA ARG A 60 -15.19 -3.32 -6.99
C ARG A 60 -13.69 -3.48 -7.29
N ILE A 61 -12.97 -2.37 -7.38
CA ILE A 61 -11.52 -2.35 -7.57
C ILE A 61 -10.88 -1.67 -6.36
N ILE A 62 -9.77 -2.20 -5.88
CA ILE A 62 -8.99 -1.59 -4.81
C ILE A 62 -7.65 -1.16 -5.40
N LEU A 63 -7.37 0.13 -5.30
CA LEU A 63 -6.12 0.72 -5.75
C LEU A 63 -5.20 0.82 -4.54
N HIS A 64 -4.03 0.20 -4.65
CA HIS A 64 -2.92 0.36 -3.72
C HIS A 64 -1.78 1.06 -4.43
N MET A 65 -1.31 2.15 -3.84
CA MET A 65 -0.10 2.85 -4.27
C MET A 65 0.85 2.99 -3.08
N GLN A 66 2.14 2.85 -3.38
CA GLN A 66 3.20 3.06 -2.41
C GLN A 66 4.23 4.01 -3.01
N SER A 67 4.41 5.15 -2.37
CA SER A 67 5.46 6.10 -2.72
C SER A 67 6.83 5.55 -2.30
N LEU A 68 7.71 5.26 -3.26
CA LEU A 68 9.07 4.80 -2.98
C LEU A 68 10.00 5.95 -2.57
N LYS A 69 9.76 7.15 -3.12
CA LYS A 69 10.48 8.39 -2.81
C LYS A 69 9.57 9.59 -3.08
N GLY A 70 9.60 10.57 -2.19
CA GLY A 70 8.70 11.72 -2.27
C GLY A 70 7.30 11.35 -1.78
N ASP A 71 6.31 12.12 -2.22
CA ASP A 71 4.90 11.95 -1.86
C ASP A 71 4.06 12.08 -3.12
N ALA A 72 3.48 10.97 -3.57
CA ALA A 72 2.55 10.95 -4.69
C ALA A 72 1.14 10.82 -4.12
N ASP A 73 0.21 11.54 -4.73
CA ASP A 73 -1.21 11.51 -4.38
C ASP A 73 -1.98 10.68 -5.41
N LEU A 74 -3.10 10.09 -5.00
CA LEU A 74 -4.00 9.34 -5.88
C LEU A 74 -5.36 10.03 -6.00
N TYR A 75 -5.78 10.37 -7.22
CA TYR A 75 -7.11 10.93 -7.50
C TYR A 75 -7.86 10.10 -8.54
N VAL A 76 -9.17 9.89 -8.34
CA VAL A 76 -9.97 8.97 -9.16
C VAL A 76 -11.30 9.61 -9.57
N SER A 77 -11.70 9.44 -10.82
CA SER A 77 -13.00 9.89 -11.32
C SER A 77 -13.56 9.01 -12.45
N ASP A 78 -14.88 8.87 -12.48
CA ASP A 78 -15.66 8.32 -13.59
C ASP A 78 -16.35 9.40 -14.44
N LYS A 79 -16.16 10.69 -14.09
CA LYS A 79 -16.84 11.83 -14.75
C LYS A 79 -15.92 12.67 -15.62
N THR A 80 -14.61 12.56 -15.44
CA THR A 80 -13.61 13.30 -16.20
C THR A 80 -12.52 12.37 -16.67
N LEU A 81 -11.98 12.65 -17.86
CA LEU A 81 -10.82 11.94 -18.37
C LEU A 81 -9.50 12.37 -17.71
N ARG A 82 -9.53 13.47 -16.94
CA ARG A 82 -8.35 14.07 -16.31
C ARG A 82 -8.66 14.49 -14.87
N PRO A 83 -8.74 13.54 -13.93
CA PRO A 83 -8.83 13.89 -12.53
C PRO A 83 -7.56 14.61 -12.07
N SER A 84 -7.72 15.50 -11.09
CA SER A 84 -6.64 16.29 -10.49
C SER A 84 -6.96 16.59 -9.03
N PHE A 85 -6.07 17.31 -8.35
CA PHE A 85 -6.29 17.76 -6.97
C PHE A 85 -7.54 18.64 -6.79
N ASP A 86 -7.98 19.34 -7.84
CA ASP A 86 -9.20 20.16 -7.80
C ASP A 86 -10.45 19.40 -8.28
N THR A 87 -10.27 18.34 -9.07
CA THR A 87 -11.38 17.64 -9.74
C THR A 87 -11.25 16.14 -9.58
N TYR A 88 -11.93 15.59 -8.58
CA TYR A 88 -11.94 14.16 -8.27
C TYR A 88 -13.29 13.72 -7.70
N LYS A 89 -13.52 12.40 -7.69
CA LYS A 89 -14.66 11.79 -6.99
C LYS A 89 -14.20 10.99 -5.77
N LEU A 90 -13.02 10.38 -5.84
CA LEU A 90 -12.33 9.72 -4.72
C LEU A 90 -10.87 10.16 -4.72
N GLN A 91 -10.25 10.16 -3.54
CA GLN A 91 -8.83 10.48 -3.40
C GLN A 91 -8.19 9.76 -2.20
N SER A 92 -6.87 9.65 -2.22
CA SER A 92 -6.01 9.38 -1.06
C SER A 92 -4.73 10.21 -1.22
N VAL A 93 -4.41 11.01 -0.21
CA VAL A 93 -3.34 12.03 -0.23
C VAL A 93 -2.47 11.91 1.03
N THR A 94 -1.99 10.70 1.29
CA THR A 94 -1.24 10.38 2.51
C THR A 94 0.25 10.31 2.23
N CYS A 95 1.07 10.66 3.22
CA CYS A 95 2.54 10.60 3.09
C CYS A 95 3.08 9.17 3.18
N GLY A 96 2.66 8.25 2.30
CA GLY A 96 3.10 6.86 2.30
C GLY A 96 2.28 5.90 1.42
N ARG A 97 1.44 5.08 2.06
CA ARG A 97 0.61 4.08 1.40
C ARG A 97 -0.79 4.65 1.18
N ASP A 98 -1.16 4.80 -0.09
CA ASP A 98 -2.48 5.28 -0.48
C ASP A 98 -3.36 4.12 -0.94
N VAL A 99 -4.59 4.12 -0.43
CA VAL A 99 -5.59 3.11 -0.75
C VAL A 99 -6.91 3.77 -1.12
N VAL A 100 -7.41 3.46 -2.31
CA VAL A 100 -8.74 3.92 -2.77
C VAL A 100 -9.56 2.71 -3.20
N THR A 101 -10.74 2.55 -2.60
CA THR A 101 -11.72 1.56 -3.05
C THR A 101 -12.65 2.21 -4.06
N VAL A 102 -12.58 1.76 -5.32
CA VAL A 102 -13.49 2.16 -6.40
C VAL A 102 -14.71 1.24 -6.38
N PRO A 103 -15.91 1.77 -6.08
CA PRO A 103 -17.15 1.00 -6.11
C PRO A 103 -17.45 0.38 -7.48
N GLY A 104 -18.26 -0.67 -7.49
CA GLY A 104 -18.65 -1.39 -8.71
C GLY A 104 -19.68 -0.66 -9.57
N ASP A 105 -20.37 0.34 -9.02
CA ASP A 105 -21.34 1.19 -9.70
C ASP A 105 -20.71 2.44 -10.35
N PHE A 106 -19.39 2.59 -10.29
CA PHE A 106 -18.69 3.64 -11.04
C PHE A 106 -18.82 3.39 -12.54
N ALA A 107 -19.17 4.44 -13.28
CA ALA A 107 -19.22 4.34 -14.73
C ALA A 107 -17.82 3.97 -15.26
N ARG A 108 -17.76 2.94 -16.09
CA ARG A 108 -16.52 2.53 -16.74
C ARG A 108 -16.37 3.27 -18.06
N PRO A 109 -15.16 3.71 -18.41
CA PRO A 109 -13.90 3.51 -17.68
C PRO A 109 -13.65 4.55 -16.59
N VAL A 110 -12.89 4.15 -15.57
CA VAL A 110 -12.47 5.04 -14.50
C VAL A 110 -11.05 5.53 -14.78
N GLU A 111 -10.86 6.85 -14.74
CA GLU A 111 -9.53 7.43 -14.81
C GLU A 111 -8.97 7.65 -13.40
N LYS A 112 -7.70 7.32 -13.22
CA LYS A 112 -6.92 7.63 -12.02
C LYS A 112 -5.66 8.42 -12.37
N VAL A 113 -5.23 9.26 -11.44
CA VAL A 113 -4.00 10.05 -11.53
C VAL A 113 -3.15 9.85 -10.29
#